data_AF-A0A1C2G1L0-F1
#
_entry.id   AF-A0A1C2G1L0-F1
#
_cell.length_a   1.000
_cell.length_b   1.000
_cell.length_c   1.000
_cell.angle_alpha   90.00
_cell.angle_beta   90.00
_cell.angle_gamma   90.00
#
_symmetry.space_group_name_H-M   'P 1'
#
loop_
_entity.id
_entity.type
_entity.pdbx_description
1 polymer ?
#
loop_
_entity_poly.entity_id
_entity_poly.type
_entity_poly.pdbx_seq_one_letter_code
_entity_poly.pdbx_strand_id
1 'polypeptide(L)'
;MDSKPPLSEDFARLQDSPDAFPFFYRKLVGLRFPIEVAEILEMRYLCQRAIDECERDDRDYEWGEFTASRMADMDHVGVQKSTHRERLSRLLLLLRDYHNLHKTRSAEAEETLRASLADNRFAQERSRSYGKGGGVATLIAAISSVLLSPPAVLMQGLTVLLAYLSLDAFYSLSILRREERRLNEQLSEILRRRVRTVNWRAVVRQTGALLGYTRPLGGEAFRLEQEHEALDQLVEADGH
;
A
#
# COMPACT_ATOMS: atom_id res chain seq x y z
N MET A 1 -9.90 -17.80 -10.79
CA MET A 1 -10.50 -16.71 -10.02
C MET A 1 -9.54 -16.41 -8.90
N ASP A 2 -8.86 -15.26 -8.92
CA ASP A 2 -7.98 -14.87 -7.82
C ASP A 2 -8.84 -14.60 -6.58
N SER A 3 -8.95 -15.59 -5.71
CA SER A 3 -9.51 -15.41 -4.37
C SER A 3 -8.67 -14.33 -3.70
N LYS A 4 -9.29 -13.19 -3.38
CA LYS A 4 -8.66 -12.21 -2.50
C LYS A 4 -8.25 -12.98 -1.23
N PRO A 5 -7.04 -12.72 -0.67
CA PRO A 5 -6.60 -13.40 0.55
C PRO A 5 -7.68 -13.25 1.64
N PRO A 6 -7.77 -14.10 2.67
CA PRO A 6 -8.64 -13.86 3.81
C PRO A 6 -8.17 -12.65 4.64
N LEU A 7 -8.98 -12.16 5.58
CA LEU A 7 -8.62 -11.09 6.50
C LEU A 7 -7.48 -11.50 7.46
N SER A 8 -7.47 -12.77 7.87
CA SER A 8 -6.43 -13.38 8.70
C SER A 8 -5.06 -13.31 8.08
N GLU A 9 -4.95 -13.65 6.79
CA GLU A 9 -3.69 -13.55 6.06
C GLU A 9 -3.21 -12.10 5.93
N ASP A 10 -4.11 -11.15 5.68
CA ASP A 10 -3.75 -9.72 5.64
C ASP A 10 -3.30 -9.19 7.02
N PHE A 11 -3.85 -9.72 8.11
CA PHE A 11 -3.41 -9.38 9.46
C PHE A 11 -2.06 -10.01 9.81
N ALA A 12 -1.81 -11.26 9.40
CA ALA A 12 -0.51 -11.90 9.56
C ALA A 12 0.59 -11.14 8.81
N ARG A 13 0.33 -10.76 7.56
CA ARG A 13 1.24 -9.94 6.74
C ARG A 13 1.52 -8.57 7.34
N LEU A 14 0.64 -8.04 8.18
CA LEU A 14 0.84 -6.77 8.88
C LEU A 14 2.04 -6.84 9.83
N GLN A 15 2.29 -8.01 10.43
CA GLN A 15 3.42 -8.23 11.33
C GLN A 15 4.74 -8.18 10.57
N ASP A 16 4.77 -8.69 9.34
CA ASP A 16 5.97 -8.72 8.50
C ASP A 16 6.17 -7.40 7.73
N SER A 17 5.09 -6.78 7.24
CA SER A 17 5.13 -5.60 6.39
C SER A 17 4.01 -4.59 6.69
N PRO A 18 4.36 -3.37 7.14
CA PRO A 18 3.45 -2.23 7.27
C PRO A 18 2.77 -1.80 5.97
N ASP A 19 3.30 -2.21 4.80
CA ASP A 19 2.70 -1.90 3.50
C ASP A 19 1.40 -2.69 3.26
N ALA A 20 1.16 -3.73 4.05
CA ALA A 20 -0.11 -4.46 4.07
C ALA A 20 -1.24 -3.69 4.78
N PHE A 21 -0.92 -2.66 5.58
CA PHE A 21 -1.90 -1.93 6.40
C PHE A 21 -3.09 -1.39 5.60
N PRO A 22 -2.94 -0.75 4.42
CA PRO A 22 -4.07 -0.26 3.65
C PRO A 22 -5.06 -1.35 3.22
N PHE A 23 -4.56 -2.53 2.89
CA PHE A 23 -5.38 -3.66 2.46
C PHE A 23 -6.17 -4.21 3.63
N PHE A 24 -5.47 -4.53 4.72
CA PHE A 24 -6.07 -4.96 5.98
C PHE A 24 -7.14 -3.97 6.46
N TYR A 25 -6.79 -2.67 6.54
CA TYR A 25 -7.68 -1.62 7.03
C TYR A 25 -8.97 -1.50 6.21
N ARG A 26 -8.86 -1.48 4.88
CA ARG A 26 -10.03 -1.37 3.99
C ARG A 26 -10.95 -2.58 4.13
N LYS A 27 -10.37 -3.76 4.28
CA LYS A 27 -11.10 -5.01 4.43
C LYS A 27 -11.80 -5.11 5.79
N LEU A 28 -11.09 -4.73 6.86
CA LEU A 28 -11.63 -4.67 8.23
C LEU A 28 -12.81 -3.69 8.32
N VAL A 29 -12.67 -2.47 7.80
CA VAL A 29 -13.75 -1.47 7.85
C VAL A 29 -14.93 -1.87 6.97
N GLY A 30 -14.66 -2.48 5.82
CA GLY A 30 -15.65 -2.95 4.85
C GLY A 30 -16.30 -4.29 5.19
N LEU A 31 -15.94 -4.89 6.33
CA LEU A 31 -16.42 -6.20 6.76
C LEU A 31 -17.95 -6.20 6.92
N ARG A 32 -18.60 -7.21 6.34
CA ARG A 32 -20.04 -7.44 6.43
C ARG A 32 -20.26 -8.80 7.07
N PHE A 33 -21.09 -8.83 8.10
CA PHE A 33 -21.50 -10.07 8.76
C PHE A 33 -22.70 -10.68 8.03
N PRO A 34 -22.87 -12.02 8.05
CA PRO A 34 -22.03 -13.02 8.73
C PRO A 34 -20.73 -13.35 7.97
N ILE A 35 -19.70 -13.76 8.71
CA ILE A 35 -18.39 -14.21 8.19
C ILE A 35 -18.22 -15.71 8.49
N GLU A 36 -17.40 -16.40 7.71
CA GLU A 36 -17.02 -17.79 7.96
C GLU A 36 -16.42 -17.97 9.36
N VAL A 37 -16.86 -19.01 10.07
CA VAL A 37 -16.41 -19.29 11.45
C VAL A 37 -14.91 -19.55 11.50
N ALA A 38 -14.36 -20.24 10.50
CA ALA A 38 -12.93 -20.53 10.40
C ALA A 38 -12.10 -19.24 10.40
N GLU A 39 -12.47 -18.27 9.55
CA GLU A 39 -11.79 -16.97 9.46
C GLU A 39 -11.87 -16.18 10.78
N ILE A 40 -13.03 -16.22 11.47
CA ILE A 40 -13.18 -15.55 12.77
C ILE A 40 -12.28 -16.20 13.83
N LEU A 41 -12.24 -17.53 13.91
CA LEU A 41 -11.43 -18.23 14.90
C LEU A 41 -9.94 -17.96 14.69
N GLU A 42 -9.50 -17.98 13.44
CA GLU A 42 -8.12 -17.62 13.07
C GLU A 42 -7.80 -16.17 13.44
N MET A 43 -8.67 -15.22 13.06
CA MET A 43 -8.49 -13.82 13.41
C MET A 43 -8.47 -13.59 14.93
N ARG A 44 -9.32 -14.29 15.70
CA ARG A 44 -9.30 -14.22 17.17
C ARG A 44 -8.00 -14.74 17.74
N TYR A 45 -7.52 -15.87 17.23
CA TYR A 45 -6.25 -16.45 17.64
C TYR A 45 -5.10 -15.47 17.37
N LEU A 46 -5.01 -14.93 16.15
CA LEU A 46 -3.96 -13.98 15.78
C LEU A 46 -4.02 -12.68 16.60
N CYS A 47 -5.22 -12.12 16.81
CA CYS A 47 -5.40 -10.94 17.65
C CYS A 47 -5.03 -11.21 19.11
N GLN A 48 -5.43 -12.35 19.68
CA GLN A 48 -5.06 -12.71 21.06
C GLN A 48 -3.55 -12.84 21.20
N ARG A 49 -2.92 -13.57 20.28
CA ARG A 49 -1.46 -13.71 20.26
C ARG A 49 -0.76 -12.36 20.17
N ALA A 50 -1.18 -11.48 19.26
CA ALA A 50 -0.60 -10.14 19.12
C ALA A 50 -0.81 -9.27 20.38
N ILE A 51 -1.95 -9.39 21.06
CA ILE A 51 -2.22 -8.70 22.32
C ILE A 51 -1.31 -9.21 23.44
N ASP A 52 -1.11 -10.53 23.50
CA ASP A 52 -0.34 -11.18 24.56
C ASP A 52 1.17 -10.95 24.38
N GLU A 53 1.65 -10.87 23.12
CA GLU A 53 3.04 -10.52 22.77
C GLU A 53 3.34 -9.00 22.87
N CYS A 54 2.32 -8.16 23.05
CA CYS A 54 2.49 -6.72 23.19
C CYS A 54 3.06 -6.36 24.58
N GLU A 55 4.37 -6.49 24.76
CA GLU A 55 5.07 -5.96 25.93
C GLU A 55 5.10 -4.42 25.88
N ARG A 56 4.32 -3.76 26.74
CA ARG A 56 4.39 -2.29 26.88
C ARG A 56 4.29 -1.83 28.33
N ASP A 57 5.04 -0.77 28.64
CA ASP A 57 5.06 -0.11 29.94
C ASP A 57 3.82 0.78 30.06
N ASP A 58 2.98 0.52 31.08
CA ASP A 58 1.75 1.28 31.38
C ASP A 58 2.02 2.77 31.69
N ARG A 59 3.30 3.17 31.80
CA ARG A 59 3.74 4.55 32.05
C ARG A 59 3.95 5.39 30.80
N ASP A 60 3.70 4.85 29.61
CA ASP A 60 3.72 5.65 28.38
C ASP A 60 2.55 6.66 28.35
N TYR A 61 2.85 7.94 28.39
CA TYR A 61 1.84 9.01 28.40
C TYR A 61 0.95 8.98 27.15
N GLU A 62 1.52 8.64 25.99
CA GLU A 62 0.77 8.57 24.72
C GLU A 62 -0.24 7.41 24.71
N TRP A 63 0.01 6.37 25.49
CA TRP A 63 -0.89 5.22 25.65
C TRP A 63 -2.16 5.62 26.40
N GLY A 64 -2.01 6.37 27.49
CA GLY A 64 -3.12 6.83 28.32
C GLY A 64 -4.05 7.75 27.55
N GLU A 65 -3.49 8.73 26.83
CA GLU A 65 -4.29 9.68 26.04
C GLU A 65 -5.06 9.00 24.90
N PHE A 66 -4.40 8.11 24.14
CA PHE A 66 -5.07 7.40 23.06
C PHE A 66 -6.17 6.49 23.57
N THR A 67 -5.90 5.72 24.63
CA THR A 67 -6.89 4.81 25.23
C THR A 67 -8.08 5.60 25.76
N ALA A 68 -7.85 6.70 26.49
CA ALA A 68 -8.90 7.58 26.96
C ALA A 68 -9.75 8.15 25.81
N SER A 69 -9.11 8.57 24.71
CA SER A 69 -9.80 9.09 23.52
C SER A 69 -10.66 8.05 22.78
N ARG A 70 -10.41 6.76 23.00
CA ARG A 70 -11.12 5.63 22.37
C ARG A 70 -12.11 4.94 23.30
N MET A 71 -12.07 5.20 24.61
CA MET A 71 -13.04 4.66 25.57
C MET A 71 -14.47 5.04 25.20
N ALA A 72 -14.71 6.29 24.80
CA ALA A 72 -16.03 6.74 24.35
C ALA A 72 -16.54 5.96 23.12
N ASP A 73 -15.64 5.59 22.19
CA ASP A 73 -15.99 4.76 21.04
C ASP A 73 -16.34 3.32 21.47
N MET A 74 -15.60 2.75 22.43
CA MET A 74 -15.88 1.42 22.97
C MET A 74 -17.21 1.37 23.73
N ASP A 75 -17.49 2.40 24.52
CA ASP A 75 -18.76 2.58 25.23
C ASP A 75 -19.92 2.64 24.24
N HIS A 76 -19.77 3.42 23.17
CA HIS A 76 -20.78 3.56 22.13
C HIS A 76 -21.07 2.24 21.39
N VAL A 77 -20.03 1.42 21.16
CA VAL A 77 -20.18 0.11 20.51
C VAL A 77 -20.75 -0.95 21.47
N GLY A 78 -20.72 -0.71 22.78
CA GLY A 78 -21.33 -1.58 23.79
C GLY A 78 -20.37 -2.58 24.45
N VAL A 79 -19.05 -2.31 24.44
CA VAL A 79 -18.08 -3.15 25.15
C VAL A 79 -18.15 -2.87 26.65
N GLN A 80 -18.78 -3.74 27.44
CA GLN A 80 -19.04 -3.47 28.87
C GLN A 80 -17.96 -4.02 29.82
N LYS A 81 -17.39 -5.20 29.53
CA LYS A 81 -16.42 -5.85 30.43
C LYS A 81 -15.08 -5.12 30.42
N SER A 82 -14.52 -4.83 31.60
CA SER A 82 -13.23 -4.14 31.74
C SER A 82 -12.09 -4.88 31.03
N THR A 83 -12.00 -6.21 31.20
CA THR A 83 -11.00 -7.04 30.52
C THR A 83 -11.11 -6.97 28.99
N HIS A 84 -12.33 -6.88 28.44
CA HIS A 84 -12.52 -6.76 26.99
C HIS A 84 -12.08 -5.37 26.49
N ARG A 85 -12.34 -4.32 27.27
CA ARG A 85 -11.89 -2.95 26.96
C ARG A 85 -10.37 -2.87 26.91
N GLU A 86 -9.70 -3.48 27.89
CA GLU A 86 -8.24 -3.52 27.96
C GLU A 86 -7.62 -4.29 26.79
N ARG A 87 -8.12 -5.49 26.49
CA ARG A 87 -7.60 -6.27 25.34
C ARG A 87 -7.87 -5.57 24.02
N LEU A 88 -9.03 -4.93 23.87
CA LEU A 88 -9.36 -4.16 22.69
C LEU A 88 -8.49 -2.89 22.57
N SER A 89 -8.21 -2.18 23.66
CA SER A 89 -7.34 -0.99 23.62
C SER A 89 -5.93 -1.36 23.18
N ARG A 90 -5.36 -2.46 23.71
CA ARG A 90 -4.07 -3.00 23.28
C ARG A 90 -4.05 -3.29 21.77
N LEU A 91 -5.07 -3.94 21.24
CA LEU A 91 -5.17 -4.20 19.80
C LEU A 91 -5.27 -2.91 18.97
N LEU A 92 -6.08 -1.93 19.40
CA LEU A 92 -6.21 -0.65 18.71
C LEU A 92 -4.91 0.15 18.70
N LEU A 93 -4.12 0.04 19.76
CA LEU A 93 -2.79 0.63 19.83
C LEU A 93 -1.83 -0.02 18.85
N LEU A 94 -1.78 -1.34 18.78
CA LEU A 94 -0.99 -2.03 17.75
C LEU A 94 -1.37 -1.53 16.34
N LEU A 95 -2.67 -1.43 16.06
CA LEU A 95 -3.16 -0.89 14.79
C LEU A 95 -2.77 0.58 14.57
N ARG A 96 -2.71 1.40 15.63
CA ARG A 96 -2.20 2.79 15.57
C ARG A 96 -0.73 2.79 15.17
N ASP A 97 0.08 1.90 15.72
CA ASP A 97 1.51 1.87 15.41
C ASP A 97 1.77 1.42 13.98
N TYR A 98 1.06 0.38 13.52
CA TYR A 98 1.11 -0.03 12.12
C TYR A 98 0.66 1.11 11.19
N HIS A 99 -0.38 1.85 11.57
CA HIS A 99 -0.81 3.03 10.82
C HIS A 99 0.25 4.13 10.77
N ASN A 100 0.87 4.44 11.92
CA ASN A 100 1.92 5.45 12.01
C ASN A 100 3.15 5.06 11.20
N LEU A 101 3.58 3.80 11.31
CA LEU A 101 4.69 3.27 10.53
C LEU A 101 4.41 3.29 9.03
N HIS A 102 3.20 2.89 8.61
CA HIS A 102 2.76 3.01 7.23
C HIS A 102 2.77 4.47 6.75
N LYS A 103 2.33 5.42 7.59
CA LYS A 103 2.31 6.85 7.26
C LYS A 103 3.72 7.40 7.05
N THR A 104 4.66 7.07 7.94
CA THR A 104 6.07 7.48 7.83
C THR A 104 6.71 6.87 6.59
N ARG A 105 6.63 5.55 6.40
CA ARG A 105 7.18 4.87 5.22
C ARG A 105 6.59 5.38 3.90
N SER A 106 5.28 5.62 3.88
CA SER A 106 4.62 6.18 2.69
C SER A 106 5.07 7.61 2.38
N ALA A 107 5.43 8.40 3.40
CA ALA A 107 5.95 9.75 3.23
C ALA A 107 7.40 9.73 2.72
N GLU A 108 8.26 8.91 3.30
CA GLU A 108 9.64 8.70 2.85
C GLU A 108 9.70 8.16 1.41
N ALA A 109 8.82 7.22 1.07
CA ALA A 109 8.73 6.69 -0.29
C ALA A 109 8.22 7.75 -1.29
N GLU A 110 7.30 8.63 -0.89
CA GLU A 110 6.90 9.76 -1.72
C GLU A 110 8.05 10.75 -1.93
N GLU A 111 8.80 11.07 -0.87
CA GLU A 111 9.93 11.98 -0.94
C GLU A 111 11.03 11.46 -1.86
N THR A 112 11.41 10.20 -1.72
CA THR A 112 12.42 9.55 -2.58
C THR A 112 12.00 9.48 -4.05
N LEU A 113 10.72 9.20 -4.34
CA LEU A 113 10.19 9.22 -5.71
C LEU A 113 10.17 10.65 -6.28
N ARG A 114 9.82 11.65 -5.48
CA ARG A 114 9.84 13.05 -5.90
C ARG A 114 11.25 13.55 -6.17
N ALA A 115 12.22 13.18 -5.35
CA ALA A 115 13.63 13.46 -5.60
C ALA A 115 14.09 12.80 -6.91
N SER A 116 13.76 11.53 -7.11
CA SER A 116 14.08 10.79 -8.34
C SER A 116 13.45 11.42 -9.60
N LEU A 117 12.22 11.93 -9.49
CA LEU A 117 11.56 12.68 -10.58
C LEU A 117 12.26 14.02 -10.86
N ALA A 118 12.72 14.72 -9.82
CA ALA A 118 13.47 15.96 -9.99
C ALA A 118 14.82 15.72 -10.69
N ASP A 119 15.54 14.68 -10.30
CA ASP A 119 16.81 14.27 -10.93
C ASP A 119 16.59 13.86 -12.39
N ASN A 120 15.52 13.12 -12.66
CA ASN A 120 15.16 12.74 -14.03
C ASN A 120 14.87 13.97 -14.89
N ARG A 121 14.11 14.95 -14.39
CA ARG A 121 13.84 16.22 -15.11
C ARG A 121 15.13 16.97 -15.41
N PHE A 122 16.04 17.07 -14.45
CA PHE A 122 17.33 17.72 -14.65
C PHE A 122 18.18 16.99 -15.70
N ALA A 123 18.17 15.65 -15.69
CA ALA A 123 18.85 14.84 -16.69
C ALA A 123 18.20 14.95 -18.09
N GLN A 124 16.87 15.12 -18.17
CA GLN A 124 16.14 15.35 -19.43
C GLN A 124 16.51 16.71 -20.02
N GLU A 125 16.54 17.76 -19.20
CA GLU A 125 16.92 19.11 -19.63
C GLU A 125 18.35 19.13 -20.19
N ARG A 126 19.28 18.46 -19.51
CA ARG A 126 20.66 18.29 -19.96
C ARG A 126 20.77 17.50 -21.27
N SER A 127 20.06 16.39 -21.38
CA SER A 127 20.07 15.57 -22.61
C SER A 127 19.45 16.33 -23.79
N ARG A 128 18.42 17.15 -23.53
CA ARG A 128 17.79 18.01 -24.54
C ARG A 128 18.70 19.14 -25.00
N SER A 129 19.48 19.76 -24.10
CA SER A 129 20.42 20.82 -24.48
C SER A 129 21.56 20.25 -25.34
N TYR A 130 22.14 19.11 -24.94
CA TYR A 130 23.16 18.43 -25.75
C TYR A 130 22.62 17.90 -27.08
N GLY A 131 21.43 17.29 -27.10
CA GLY A 131 20.82 16.76 -28.32
C GLY A 131 20.54 17.84 -29.36
N LYS A 132 20.01 19.01 -28.93
CA LYS A 132 19.79 20.16 -29.82
C LYS A 132 21.11 20.75 -30.33
N GLY A 133 22.07 20.99 -29.43
CA GLY A 133 23.37 21.55 -29.80
C GLY A 133 24.16 20.64 -30.74
N GLY A 134 24.22 19.35 -30.42
CA GLY A 134 24.87 18.32 -31.23
C GLY A 134 24.19 18.14 -32.58
N GLY A 135 22.85 18.13 -32.64
CA GLY A 135 22.11 18.01 -33.90
C GLY A 135 22.37 19.19 -34.84
N VAL A 136 22.33 20.43 -34.33
CA VAL A 136 22.65 21.63 -35.12
C VAL A 136 24.10 21.62 -35.57
N ALA A 137 25.04 21.29 -34.69
CA ALA A 137 26.46 21.20 -35.03
C ALA A 137 26.74 20.13 -36.10
N THR A 138 26.07 18.97 -36.01
CA THR A 138 26.14 17.90 -37.02
C THR A 138 25.65 18.39 -38.37
N LEU A 139 24.53 19.11 -38.41
CA LEU A 139 23.97 19.66 -39.64
C LEU A 139 24.93 20.66 -40.31
N ILE A 140 25.51 21.58 -39.52
CA ILE A 140 26.48 22.56 -40.00
C ILE A 140 27.75 21.86 -40.52
N ALA A 141 28.26 20.87 -39.78
CA ALA A 141 29.42 20.09 -40.18
C ALA A 141 29.17 19.31 -41.48
N ALA A 142 28.00 18.67 -41.61
CA ALA A 142 27.61 17.95 -42.81
C ALA A 142 27.50 18.89 -44.03
N ILE A 143 26.83 20.04 -43.89
CA ILE A 143 26.71 21.05 -44.96
C ILE A 143 28.10 21.55 -45.38
N SER A 144 28.94 21.90 -44.40
CA SER A 144 30.30 22.39 -44.65
C SER A 144 31.17 21.35 -45.36
N SER A 145 31.00 20.06 -45.03
CA SER A 145 31.75 18.97 -45.67
C SER A 145 31.42 18.79 -47.16
N VAL A 146 30.20 19.16 -47.58
CA VAL A 146 29.74 19.08 -48.99
C VAL A 146 30.17 20.31 -49.77
N LEU A 147 30.18 21.49 -49.14
CA LEU A 147 30.54 22.76 -49.78
C LEU A 147 32.05 22.94 -49.97
N LEU A 148 32.88 22.39 -49.08
CA LEU A 148 34.34 22.45 -49.20
C LEU A 148 34.89 21.22 -49.92
N SER A 149 35.19 21.36 -51.22
CA SER A 149 36.05 20.42 -51.95
C SER A 149 37.49 20.94 -52.01
N PRO A 150 38.52 20.12 -51.69
CA PRO A 150 38.48 18.69 -51.39
C PRO A 150 38.09 18.39 -49.92
N PRO A 151 37.38 17.27 -49.69
CA PRO A 151 36.91 16.91 -48.35
C PRO A 151 38.08 16.52 -47.45
N ALA A 152 38.36 17.34 -46.44
CA ALA A 152 39.30 16.97 -45.39
C ALA A 152 38.71 15.81 -44.55
N VAL A 153 39.41 14.68 -44.50
CA VAL A 153 39.01 13.47 -43.73
C VAL A 153 38.64 13.80 -42.27
N LEU A 154 39.29 14.82 -41.69
CA LEU A 154 38.99 15.35 -40.36
C LEU A 154 37.54 15.87 -40.22
N MET A 155 36.99 16.56 -41.22
CA MET A 155 35.62 17.09 -41.18
C MET A 155 34.59 15.96 -41.23
N GLN A 156 34.86 14.90 -41.99
CA GLN A 156 34.00 13.71 -42.04
C GLN A 156 33.99 12.99 -40.69
N GLY A 157 35.16 12.82 -40.05
CA GLY A 157 35.27 12.24 -38.71
C GLY A 157 34.52 13.05 -37.65
N LEU A 158 34.64 14.38 -37.67
CA LEU A 158 33.92 15.28 -36.76
C LEU A 158 32.39 15.16 -36.95
N THR A 159 31.93 15.06 -38.20
CA THR A 159 30.50 14.94 -38.51
C THR A 159 29.93 13.62 -37.97
N VAL A 160 30.66 12.52 -38.12
CA VAL A 160 30.28 11.20 -37.56
C VAL A 160 30.26 11.23 -36.02
N LEU A 161 31.26 11.86 -35.40
CA LEU A 161 31.30 12.00 -33.93
C LEU A 161 30.12 12.81 -33.40
N LEU A 162 29.81 13.95 -34.04
CA LEU A 162 28.68 14.79 -33.65
C LEU A 162 27.34 14.07 -33.88
N ALA A 163 27.20 13.33 -34.98
CA ALA A 163 26.03 12.51 -35.26
C ALA A 163 25.84 11.42 -34.19
N TYR A 164 26.91 10.75 -33.79
CA TYR A 164 26.88 9.74 -32.72
C TYR A 164 26.44 10.36 -31.39
N LEU A 165 27.03 11.48 -30.98
CA LEU A 165 26.66 12.18 -29.74
C LEU A 165 25.20 12.67 -29.76
N SER A 166 24.72 13.14 -30.92
CA SER A 166 23.32 13.53 -31.08
C SER A 166 22.40 12.31 -30.91
N LEU A 167 22.74 11.19 -31.55
CA LEU A 167 21.95 9.96 -31.46
C LEU A 167 21.92 9.40 -30.04
N ASP A 168 23.06 9.39 -29.33
CA ASP A 168 23.15 9.00 -27.92
C ASP A 168 22.28 9.90 -27.02
N ALA A 169 22.31 11.21 -27.25
CA ALA A 169 21.44 12.16 -26.54
C ALA A 169 19.94 11.95 -26.82
N PHE A 170 19.56 11.55 -28.05
CA PHE A 170 18.17 11.18 -28.37
C PHE A 170 17.76 9.86 -27.72
N TYR A 171 18.65 8.87 -27.73
CA TYR A 171 18.40 7.57 -27.12
C TYR A 171 18.23 7.69 -25.60
N SER A 172 19.12 8.43 -24.93
CA SER A 172 19.01 8.69 -23.49
C SER A 172 17.71 9.41 -23.14
N LEU A 173 17.29 10.42 -23.91
CA LEU A 173 16.01 11.10 -23.71
C LEU A 173 14.81 10.14 -23.75
N SER A 174 14.86 9.12 -24.61
CA SER A 174 13.81 8.10 -24.69
C SER A 174 13.74 7.23 -23.43
N ILE A 175 14.89 6.87 -22.87
CA ILE A 175 15.00 6.10 -21.61
C ILE A 175 14.50 6.95 -20.44
N LEU A 176 14.93 8.21 -20.35
CA LEU A 176 14.53 9.10 -19.26
C LEU A 176 13.01 9.32 -19.23
N ARG A 177 12.35 9.43 -20.39
CA ARG A 177 10.88 9.51 -20.49
C ARG A 177 10.19 8.24 -20.02
N ARG A 178 10.75 7.06 -20.30
CA ARG A 178 10.20 5.78 -19.80
C ARG A 178 10.34 5.71 -18.28
N GLU A 179 11.48 6.12 -17.76
CA GLU A 179 11.72 6.15 -16.32
C GLU A 179 10.81 7.16 -15.61
N GLU A 180 10.58 8.34 -16.19
CA GLU A 180 9.62 9.32 -15.65
C GLU A 180 8.19 8.74 -15.56
N ARG A 181 7.74 8.01 -16.59
CA ARG A 181 6.42 7.34 -16.55
C ARG A 181 6.37 6.32 -15.42
N ARG A 182 7.39 5.46 -15.31
CA ARG A 182 7.50 4.45 -14.25
C ARG A 182 7.47 5.06 -12.86
N LEU A 183 8.25 6.12 -12.62
CA LEU A 183 8.29 6.83 -11.34
C LEU A 183 6.94 7.49 -11.01
N ASN A 184 6.25 8.06 -12.01
CA ASN A 184 4.90 8.61 -11.81
C ASN A 184 3.87 7.52 -11.50
N GLU A 185 3.94 6.36 -12.15
CA GLU A 185 3.07 5.21 -11.85
C GLU A 185 3.25 4.76 -10.39
N GLN A 186 4.50 4.58 -9.95
CA GLN A 186 4.84 4.23 -8.56
C GLN A 186 4.33 5.28 -7.57
N LEU A 187 4.53 6.56 -7.87
CA LEU A 187 4.03 7.66 -7.02
C LEU A 187 2.50 7.63 -6.93
N SER A 188 1.82 7.44 -8.07
CA SER A 188 0.36 7.36 -8.11
C SER A 188 -0.17 6.19 -7.27
N GLU A 189 0.54 5.06 -7.29
CA GLU A 189 0.18 3.87 -6.55
C GLU A 189 0.29 4.10 -5.04
N ILE A 190 1.39 4.70 -4.57
CA ILE A 190 1.56 5.08 -3.16
C ILE A 190 0.46 6.03 -2.73
N LEU A 191 0.19 7.07 -3.51
CA LEU A 191 -0.86 8.06 -3.20
C LEU A 191 -2.26 7.43 -3.15
N ARG A 192 -2.54 6.47 -4.04
CA ARG A 192 -3.83 5.75 -4.08
C ARG A 192 -3.99 4.78 -2.91
N ARG A 193 -2.91 4.16 -2.45
CA ARG A 193 -2.92 3.20 -1.34
C ARG A 193 -2.92 3.89 0.03
N ARG A 194 -2.31 5.07 0.13
CA ARG A 194 -2.13 5.81 1.39
C ARG A 194 -3.43 5.96 2.18
N VAL A 195 -3.42 5.46 3.41
CA VAL A 195 -4.45 5.76 4.41
C VAL A 195 -4.00 7.00 5.16
N ARG A 196 -4.68 8.14 4.97
CA ARG A 196 -4.31 9.41 5.64
C ARG A 196 -4.90 9.53 7.04
N THR A 197 -6.12 9.04 7.22
CA THR A 197 -6.87 9.09 8.46
C THR A 197 -7.55 7.75 8.68
N VAL A 198 -7.60 7.32 9.93
CA VAL A 198 -8.26 6.09 10.35
C VAL A 198 -9.61 6.43 10.96
N ASN A 199 -10.69 5.85 10.44
CA ASN A 199 -11.99 5.86 11.09
C ASN A 199 -11.99 4.89 12.28
N TRP A 200 -11.52 5.38 13.43
CA TRP A 200 -11.36 4.57 14.65
C TRP A 200 -12.67 3.97 15.14
N ARG A 201 -13.79 4.70 15.05
CA ARG A 201 -15.10 4.18 15.43
C ARG A 201 -15.51 2.96 14.59
N ALA A 202 -15.23 2.97 13.29
CA ALA A 202 -15.46 1.80 12.44
C ALA A 202 -14.54 0.64 12.79
N VAL A 203 -13.26 0.91 13.08
CA VAL A 203 -12.29 -0.12 13.51
C VAL A 203 -12.76 -0.76 14.81
N VAL A 204 -13.06 0.03 15.85
CA VAL A 204 -13.57 -0.44 17.16
C VAL A 204 -14.80 -1.32 17.00
N ARG A 205 -15.74 -0.91 16.15
CA ARG A 205 -16.96 -1.68 15.88
C ARG A 205 -16.66 -3.03 15.26
N GLN A 206 -15.83 -3.05 14.22
CA GLN A 206 -15.54 -4.28 13.47
C GLN A 206 -14.65 -5.23 14.26
N THR A 207 -13.63 -4.74 14.95
CA THR A 207 -12.78 -5.56 15.82
C THR A 207 -13.54 -6.05 17.05
N GLY A 208 -14.40 -5.21 17.65
CA GLY A 208 -15.27 -5.62 18.75
C GLY A 208 -16.23 -6.73 18.36
N ALA A 209 -16.84 -6.65 17.17
CA ALA A 209 -17.71 -7.70 16.64
C ALA A 209 -16.93 -8.98 16.30
N LEU A 210 -15.76 -8.85 15.67
CA LEU A 210 -14.90 -9.98 15.28
C LEU A 210 -14.40 -10.76 16.51
N LEU A 211 -14.00 -10.06 17.57
CA LEU A 211 -13.61 -10.67 18.84
C LEU A 211 -14.81 -11.21 19.65
N GLY A 212 -16.04 -10.93 19.22
CA GLY A 212 -17.26 -11.33 19.91
C GLY A 212 -17.53 -10.54 21.19
N TYR A 213 -16.93 -9.36 21.34
CA TYR A 213 -17.20 -8.46 22.47
C TYR A 213 -18.54 -7.77 22.34
N THR A 214 -19.04 -7.61 21.12
CA THR A 214 -20.32 -6.98 20.81
C THR A 214 -21.09 -7.79 19.77
N ARG A 215 -22.42 -7.71 19.80
CA ARG A 215 -23.30 -8.35 18.81
C ARG A 215 -23.46 -7.42 17.60
N PRO A 216 -23.33 -7.92 16.36
CA PRO A 216 -23.66 -7.11 15.18
C PRO A 216 -25.15 -6.77 15.20
N LEU A 217 -25.49 -5.53 14.83
CA LEU A 217 -26.88 -5.08 14.72
C LEU A 217 -27.57 -5.85 13.57
N GLY A 218 -28.48 -6.76 13.90
CA GLY A 218 -29.46 -7.30 12.93
C GLY A 218 -29.34 -8.75 12.47
N GLY A 219 -28.56 -9.62 13.12
CA GLY A 219 -28.55 -11.05 12.78
C GLY A 219 -27.50 -11.88 13.52
N GLU A 220 -27.56 -13.20 13.34
CA GLU A 220 -26.51 -14.12 13.81
C GLU A 220 -25.17 -13.73 13.16
N ALA A 221 -24.13 -13.56 13.98
CA ALA A 221 -22.81 -13.13 13.49
C ALA A 221 -22.10 -14.22 12.66
N PHE A 222 -22.69 -15.41 12.54
CA PHE A 222 -22.02 -16.65 12.14
C PHE A 222 -22.86 -17.41 11.11
N ARG A 223 -22.20 -18.02 10.13
CA ARG A 223 -22.78 -19.10 9.33
C ARG A 223 -21.98 -20.36 9.61
N LEU A 224 -22.62 -21.39 10.17
CA LEU A 224 -22.08 -22.74 10.16
C LEU A 224 -22.29 -23.30 8.76
N GLU A 225 -21.20 -23.58 8.06
CA GLU A 225 -21.22 -24.07 6.67
C GLU A 225 -21.56 -25.57 6.56
N GLN A 226 -22.21 -26.16 7.58
CA GLN A 226 -22.35 -27.63 7.67
C GLN A 226 -23.73 -28.20 7.98
N GLU A 227 -24.80 -27.40 8.13
CA GLU A 227 -26.11 -27.96 8.50
C GLU A 227 -27.14 -28.09 7.36
N HIS A 228 -26.96 -27.46 6.19
CA HIS A 228 -27.94 -27.62 5.11
C HIS A 228 -27.76 -28.92 4.29
N GLU A 229 -26.53 -29.37 4.07
CA GLU A 229 -26.29 -30.59 3.26
C GLU A 229 -26.61 -31.88 4.03
N ALA A 230 -26.48 -31.88 5.36
CA ALA A 230 -26.81 -33.03 6.20
C ALA A 230 -28.32 -33.17 6.46
N LEU A 231 -29.06 -32.05 6.53
CA LEU A 231 -30.51 -32.08 6.70
C LEU A 231 -31.24 -32.46 5.41
N ASP A 232 -30.76 -32.01 4.24
CA ASP A 232 -31.33 -32.42 2.96
C ASP A 232 -31.12 -33.92 2.69
N GLN A 233 -29.96 -34.48 3.08
CA GLN A 233 -29.70 -35.92 2.99
C GLN A 233 -30.50 -36.78 3.98
N LEU A 234 -30.85 -36.24 5.15
CA LEU A 234 -31.72 -36.92 6.12
C LEU A 234 -33.20 -36.87 5.70
N VAL A 235 -33.65 -35.79 5.06
CA VAL A 235 -35.01 -35.68 4.51
C VAL A 235 -35.19 -36.54 3.26
N GLU A 236 -34.15 -36.72 2.43
CA GLU A 236 -34.19 -37.69 1.32
C GLU A 236 -34.12 -39.16 1.78
N ALA A 237 -33.49 -39.45 2.92
CA ALA A 237 -33.39 -40.81 3.46
C ALA A 237 -34.67 -41.30 4.17
N ASP A 238 -35.46 -40.40 4.78
CA ASP A 238 -36.75 -40.73 5.42
C ASP A 238 -37.95 -40.69 4.43
N GLY A 239 -37.71 -40.36 3.16
CA GLY A 239 -38.71 -40.27 2.09
C GLY A 239 -38.90 -41.54 1.24
N HIS A 240 -38.26 -42.66 1.59
CA HIS A 240 -38.34 -43.93 0.85
C HIS A 240 -38.82 -45.11 1.70
#